data_AF-A0A6A5VG98-F1
#
_entry.id   AF-A0A6A5VG98-F1
#
_cell.length_a   1.000
_cell.length_b   1.000
_cell.length_c   1.000
_cell.angle_alpha   90.00
_cell.angle_beta   90.00
_cell.angle_gamma   90.00
#
_symmetry.space_group_name_H-M   'P 1'
#
loop_
_entity.id
_entity.type
_entity.pdbx_description
1 polymer ?
#
loop_
_entity_poly.entity_id
_entity_poly.type
_entity_poly.pdbx_seq_one_letter_code
_entity_poly.pdbx_strand_id
1 'polypeptide(L)'
;IDPATITEWKHGLRCVNKTATQNPAFVPAIQKLIADQARNVKDWESGRQRLITEQVAKRENEQENLALLSLPGMSEHITPLRTDEVEKEELVQYDKKVYRACQSMVEAQTASLKGLGVPFFGTRPDLMRSEGGEFEVKGGPGAKKVTKMELLELQRKMLNHLMELYGD
;
A
#
# COMPACT_ATOMS: atom_id res chain seq x y z
N ILE A 1 -24.10 10.50 -13.41
CA ILE A 1 -22.77 11.08 -13.21
C ILE A 1 -21.84 9.90 -13.32
N ASP A 2 -21.14 9.78 -14.44
CA ASP A 2 -20.19 8.67 -14.62
C ASP A 2 -18.91 9.03 -13.85
N PRO A 3 -18.52 8.25 -12.82
CA PRO A 3 -17.29 8.51 -12.07
C PRO A 3 -16.03 8.47 -12.95
N ALA A 4 -16.08 7.79 -14.10
CA ALA A 4 -14.94 7.66 -15.02
C ALA A 4 -14.67 8.91 -15.88
N THR A 5 -15.60 9.87 -15.93
CA THR A 5 -15.48 11.12 -16.69
C THR A 5 -15.17 12.34 -15.83
N ILE A 6 -15.06 12.18 -14.50
CA ILE A 6 -14.87 13.29 -13.57
C ILE A 6 -13.38 13.64 -13.46
N THR A 7 -13.05 14.86 -13.85
CA THR A 7 -11.71 15.45 -13.73
C THR A 7 -11.62 16.56 -12.69
N GLU A 8 -12.76 17.03 -12.18
CA GLU A 8 -12.81 18.14 -11.23
C GLU A 8 -13.23 17.70 -9.82
N TRP A 9 -12.59 18.27 -8.80
CA TRP A 9 -12.83 17.95 -7.39
C TRP A 9 -14.29 18.11 -6.94
N LYS A 10 -14.93 19.24 -7.27
CA LYS A 10 -16.33 19.54 -6.87
C LYS A 10 -17.31 18.48 -7.40
N HIS A 11 -17.09 18.04 -8.64
CA HIS A 11 -17.88 17.00 -9.28
C HIS A 11 -17.62 15.64 -8.63
N GLY A 12 -16.39 15.37 -8.19
CA GLY A 12 -16.01 14.16 -7.46
C GLY A 12 -16.75 14.04 -6.13
N LEU A 13 -16.77 15.11 -5.32
CA LEU A 13 -17.51 15.14 -4.06
C LEU A 13 -19.02 14.90 -4.25
N ARG A 14 -19.62 15.54 -5.26
CA ARG A 14 -21.04 15.34 -5.57
C ARG A 14 -21.33 13.89 -5.98
N CYS A 15 -20.40 13.26 -6.70
CA CYS A 15 -20.50 11.86 -7.08
C CYS A 15 -20.44 10.95 -5.85
N VAL A 16 -19.46 11.12 -4.97
CA VAL A 16 -19.30 10.32 -3.75
C VAL A 16 -20.53 10.45 -2.84
N ASN A 17 -20.98 11.67 -2.56
CA ASN A 17 -22.18 11.88 -1.73
C ASN A 17 -23.41 11.20 -2.33
N LYS A 18 -23.59 11.33 -3.66
CA LYS A 18 -24.70 10.66 -4.35
C LYS A 18 -24.58 9.13 -4.25
N THR A 19 -23.39 8.57 -4.46
CA THR A 19 -23.13 7.13 -4.37
C THR A 19 -23.35 6.63 -2.94
N ALA A 20 -22.89 7.35 -1.93
CA ALA A 20 -23.10 7.01 -0.53
C ALA A 20 -24.59 7.00 -0.15
N THR A 21 -25.39 7.95 -0.67
CA THR A 21 -26.85 7.94 -0.46
C THR A 21 -27.56 6.82 -1.23
N GLN A 22 -27.08 6.48 -2.43
CA GLN A 22 -27.73 5.51 -3.31
C GLN A 22 -27.34 4.05 -2.99
N ASN A 23 -26.15 3.82 -2.44
CA ASN A 23 -25.64 2.52 -2.11
C ASN A 23 -25.42 2.40 -0.59
N PRO A 24 -26.30 1.72 0.15
CA PRO A 24 -26.15 1.54 1.59
C PRO A 24 -24.92 0.72 1.97
N ALA A 25 -24.37 -0.08 1.04
CA ALA A 25 -23.15 -0.85 1.25
C ALA A 25 -21.87 -0.03 1.04
N PHE A 26 -21.97 1.23 0.61
CA PHE A 26 -20.81 2.07 0.33
C PHE A 26 -19.97 2.35 1.59
N VAL A 27 -20.62 2.89 2.62
CA VAL A 27 -19.98 3.23 3.90
C VAL A 27 -19.32 2.01 4.56
N PRO A 28 -20.01 0.87 4.77
CA PRO A 28 -19.38 -0.29 5.40
C PRO A 28 -18.26 -0.89 4.53
N ALA A 29 -18.32 -0.76 3.20
CA ALA A 29 -17.23 -1.18 2.34
C ALA A 29 -15.99 -0.30 2.50
N ILE A 30 -16.14 1.03 2.58
CA ILE A 30 -15.02 1.95 2.84
C ILE A 30 -14.41 1.70 4.22
N GLN A 31 -15.23 1.58 5.27
CA GLN A 31 -14.78 1.23 6.61
C GLN A 31 -14.00 -0.08 6.63
N LYS A 32 -14.50 -1.11 5.93
CA LYS A 32 -13.80 -2.38 5.79
C LYS A 32 -12.44 -2.20 5.11
N LEU A 33 -12.34 -1.43 4.03
CA LEU A 33 -11.05 -1.19 3.36
C LEU A 33 -10.04 -0.48 4.28
N ILE A 34 -10.50 0.45 5.12
CA ILE A 34 -9.66 1.15 6.12
C ILE A 34 -9.20 0.16 7.19
N ALA A 35 -10.11 -0.64 7.74
CA ALA A 35 -9.81 -1.65 8.76
C ALA A 35 -8.85 -2.73 8.24
N ASP A 36 -9.08 -3.23 7.02
CA ASP A 36 -8.22 -4.22 6.36
C ASP A 36 -6.81 -3.67 6.14
N GLN A 37 -6.68 -2.39 5.75
CA GLN A 37 -5.38 -1.73 5.62
C GLN A 37 -4.64 -1.65 6.96
N ALA A 38 -5.32 -1.16 8.00
CA ALA A 38 -4.74 -1.03 9.33
C ALA A 38 -4.29 -2.38 9.88
N ARG A 39 -5.10 -3.43 9.66
CA ARG A 39 -4.76 -4.81 10.03
C ARG A 39 -3.50 -5.29 9.29
N ASN A 40 -3.44 -5.12 7.96
CA ASN A 40 -2.28 -5.55 7.18
C ASN A 40 -0.99 -4.88 7.66
N VAL A 41 -1.03 -3.57 7.91
CA VAL A 41 0.14 -2.82 8.42
C VAL A 41 0.58 -3.36 9.77
N LYS A 42 -0.37 -3.59 10.69
CA LYS A 42 -0.09 -4.18 12.01
C LYS A 42 0.49 -5.60 11.91
N ASP A 43 -0.05 -6.41 11.00
CA ASP A 43 0.42 -7.78 10.78
C ASP A 43 1.85 -7.77 10.20
N TRP A 44 2.18 -6.85 9.30
CA TRP A 44 3.54 -6.69 8.78
C TRP A 44 4.53 -6.19 9.82
N GLU A 45 4.14 -5.21 10.64
CA GLU A 45 4.95 -4.69 11.74
C GLU A 45 5.22 -5.77 12.79
N SER A 46 4.17 -6.47 13.25
CA SER A 46 4.31 -7.57 14.21
C SER A 46 5.15 -8.73 13.65
N GLY A 47 5.02 -9.05 12.36
CA GLY A 47 5.84 -10.04 11.70
C GLY A 47 7.32 -9.64 11.65
N ARG A 48 7.61 -8.35 11.43
CA ARG A 48 8.98 -7.81 11.49
C ARG A 48 9.55 -7.90 12.92
N GLN A 49 8.76 -7.52 13.91
CA GLN A 49 9.17 -7.59 15.31
C GLN A 49 9.45 -9.04 15.75
N ARG A 50 8.60 -9.99 15.32
CA ARG A 50 8.80 -11.41 15.57
C ARG A 50 10.11 -11.91 14.95
N LEU A 51 10.41 -11.50 13.72
CA LEU A 51 11.66 -11.87 13.06
C LEU A 51 12.88 -11.38 13.85
N ILE A 52 12.85 -10.16 14.36
CA ILE A 52 13.93 -9.61 15.20
C ILE A 52 14.07 -10.41 16.50
N THR A 53 12.97 -10.72 17.19
CA THR A 53 13.03 -11.54 18.42
C THR A 53 13.55 -12.95 18.16
N GLU A 54 13.21 -13.52 17.00
CA GLU A 54 13.68 -14.84 16.60
C GLU A 54 15.18 -14.82 16.25
N GLN A 55 15.68 -13.75 15.65
CA GLN A 55 17.11 -13.54 15.41
C GLN A 55 17.89 -13.50 16.72
N VAL A 56 17.41 -12.73 17.72
CA VAL A 56 18.03 -12.67 19.05
C VAL A 56 18.06 -14.04 19.72
N ALA A 57 16.91 -14.75 19.78
CA ALA A 57 16.83 -16.06 20.39
C ALA A 57 17.73 -17.11 19.70
N LYS A 58 17.83 -17.05 18.36
CA LYS A 58 18.72 -17.94 17.61
C LYS A 58 20.20 -17.64 17.87
N ARG A 59 20.56 -16.37 18.01
CA ARG A 59 21.93 -15.95 18.33
C ARG A 59 22.34 -16.40 19.73
N GLU A 60 21.47 -16.22 20.71
CA GLU A 60 21.67 -16.69 22.09
C GLU A 60 21.82 -18.22 22.12
N ASN A 61 20.91 -18.94 21.46
CA ASN A 61 20.97 -20.40 21.40
C ASN A 61 22.24 -20.90 20.68
N GLU A 62 22.69 -20.23 19.61
CA GLU A 62 23.96 -20.57 18.98
C GLU A 62 25.13 -20.37 19.94
N GLN A 63 25.18 -19.24 20.64
CA GLN A 63 26.24 -18.95 21.61
C GLN A 63 26.28 -19.98 22.75
N GLU A 64 25.12 -20.38 23.28
CA GLU A 64 25.02 -21.43 24.30
C GLU A 64 25.52 -22.78 23.78
N ASN A 65 25.12 -23.16 22.55
CA ASN A 65 25.56 -24.42 21.95
C ASN A 65 27.07 -24.41 21.68
N LEU A 66 27.64 -23.28 21.24
CA LEU A 66 29.08 -23.12 21.07
C LEU A 66 29.83 -23.25 22.41
N ALA A 67 29.30 -22.67 23.49
CA ALA A 67 29.89 -22.79 24.83
C ALA A 67 29.85 -24.22 25.36
N LEU A 68 28.81 -25.00 25.08
CA LEU A 68 28.73 -26.42 25.44
C LEU A 68 29.71 -27.29 24.64
N LEU A 69 29.93 -26.95 23.37
CA LEU A 69 30.80 -27.69 22.46
C LEU A 69 32.28 -27.30 22.58
N SER A 70 32.60 -26.17 23.21
CA SER A 70 33.98 -25.73 23.38
C SER A 70 34.73 -26.64 24.35
N LEU A 71 35.38 -27.67 23.81
CA LEU A 71 36.38 -28.46 24.50
C LEU A 71 37.66 -27.63 24.66
N PRO A 72 38.39 -27.73 25.81
CA PRO A 72 39.65 -27.03 26.00
C PRO A 72 40.64 -27.40 24.88
N GLY A 73 41.00 -26.42 24.04
CA GLY A 73 41.95 -26.57 22.93
C GLY A 73 41.35 -26.67 21.51
N MET A 74 40.02 -26.71 21.36
CA MET A 74 39.36 -26.80 20.04
C MET A 74 38.53 -25.55 19.66
N SER A 75 38.48 -24.54 20.55
CA SER A 75 37.57 -23.39 20.48
C SER A 75 37.88 -22.36 19.40
N GLU A 76 39.09 -22.34 18.84
CA GLU A 76 39.52 -21.30 17.87
C GLU A 76 38.97 -21.50 16.45
N HIS A 77 38.36 -22.65 16.13
CA HIS A 77 37.92 -22.98 14.77
C HIS A 77 36.42 -22.86 14.50
N ILE A 78 35.60 -22.49 15.49
CA ILE A 78 34.15 -22.45 15.29
C ILE A 78 33.71 -21.02 14.92
N THR A 79 33.51 -20.79 13.63
CA THR A 79 32.95 -19.52 13.12
C THR A 79 31.46 -19.43 13.44
N PRO A 80 30.97 -18.30 13.98
CA PRO A 80 29.54 -18.09 14.19
C PRO A 80 28.82 -18.06 12.84
N LEU A 81 27.76 -18.86 12.73
CA LEU A 81 26.87 -18.95 11.57
C LEU A 81 25.89 -17.76 11.54
N ARG A 82 25.52 -17.21 12.70
CA ARG A 82 24.75 -15.97 12.81
C ARG A 82 25.67 -14.76 12.87
N THR A 83 25.87 -14.11 11.73
CA THR A 83 26.46 -12.77 11.65
C THR A 83 25.38 -11.71 11.45
N ASP A 84 25.69 -10.48 11.85
CA ASP A 84 24.83 -9.31 11.62
C ASP A 84 24.47 -9.13 10.13
N GLU A 85 25.32 -9.61 9.22
CA GLU A 85 25.10 -9.55 7.77
C GLU A 85 23.97 -10.48 7.33
N VAL A 86 23.94 -11.71 7.86
CA VAL A 86 22.88 -12.69 7.57
C VAL A 86 21.54 -12.19 8.11
N GLU A 87 21.53 -11.63 9.32
CA GLU A 87 20.32 -11.08 9.93
C GLU A 87 19.77 -9.87 9.16
N LYS A 88 20.64 -8.99 8.66
CA LYS A 88 20.26 -7.88 7.79
C LYS A 88 19.67 -8.37 6.47
N GLU A 89 20.26 -9.38 5.83
CA GLU A 89 19.71 -9.95 4.60
C GLU A 89 18.33 -10.60 4.86
N GLU A 90 18.16 -11.33 5.96
CA GLU A 90 16.85 -11.87 6.37
C GLU A 90 15.79 -10.76 6.49
N LEU A 91 16.12 -9.62 7.10
CA LEU A 91 15.24 -8.46 7.20
C LEU A 91 14.94 -7.83 5.84
N VAL A 92 15.94 -7.67 4.98
CA VAL A 92 15.76 -7.14 3.61
C VAL A 92 14.83 -8.04 2.80
N GLN A 93 14.96 -9.36 2.92
CA GLN A 93 14.06 -10.31 2.27
C GLN A 93 12.63 -10.21 2.80
N TYR A 94 12.47 -9.98 4.10
CA TYR A 94 11.16 -9.71 4.70
C TYR A 94 10.55 -8.40 4.16
N ASP A 95 11.32 -7.32 4.14
CA ASP A 95 10.87 -6.01 3.65
C ASP A 95 10.49 -6.06 2.16
N LYS A 96 11.22 -6.84 1.34
CA LYS A 96 10.83 -7.12 -0.06
C LYS A 96 9.48 -7.83 -0.16
N LYS A 97 9.17 -8.76 0.74
CA LYS A 97 7.86 -9.45 0.78
C LYS A 97 6.75 -8.48 1.20
N VAL A 98 6.99 -7.66 2.22
CA VAL A 98 6.04 -6.63 2.67
C VAL A 98 5.77 -5.64 1.54
N TYR A 99 6.80 -5.21 0.80
CA TYR A 99 6.64 -4.31 -0.33
C TYR A 99 5.72 -4.89 -1.41
N ARG A 100 5.92 -6.17 -1.79
CA ARG A 100 5.04 -6.86 -2.75
C ARG A 100 3.61 -7.00 -2.23
N ALA A 101 3.45 -7.33 -0.94
CA ALA A 101 2.14 -7.42 -0.31
C ALA A 101 1.43 -6.05 -0.28
N CYS A 102 2.17 -4.98 -0.02
CA CYS A 102 1.68 -3.61 -0.03
C CYS A 102 1.21 -3.19 -1.43
N GLN A 103 1.97 -3.50 -2.48
CA GLN A 103 1.53 -3.26 -3.86
C GLN A 103 0.23 -3.99 -4.17
N SER A 104 0.14 -5.28 -3.84
CA SER A 104 -1.07 -6.08 -4.06
C SER A 104 -2.28 -5.55 -3.28
N MET A 105 -2.07 -5.09 -2.03
CA MET A 105 -3.11 -4.44 -1.22
C MET A 105 -3.62 -3.17 -1.90
N VAL A 106 -2.71 -2.29 -2.36
CA VAL A 106 -3.08 -1.03 -3.04
C VAL A 106 -3.86 -1.31 -4.34
N GLU A 107 -3.46 -2.31 -5.11
CA GLU A 107 -4.18 -2.71 -6.33
C GLU A 107 -5.59 -3.22 -6.00
N ALA A 108 -5.74 -4.09 -5.01
CA ALA A 108 -7.03 -4.62 -4.58
C ALA A 108 -7.95 -3.52 -4.02
N GLN A 109 -7.42 -2.61 -3.22
CA GLN A 109 -8.16 -1.45 -2.71
C GLN A 109 -8.59 -0.53 -3.85
N THR A 110 -7.70 -0.24 -4.80
CA THR A 110 -8.00 0.58 -5.98
C THR A 110 -9.11 -0.06 -6.83
N ALA A 111 -9.06 -1.36 -7.06
CA ALA A 111 -10.09 -2.11 -7.77
C ALA A 111 -11.45 -2.05 -7.03
N SER A 112 -11.42 -2.16 -5.70
CA SER A 112 -12.62 -2.08 -4.85
C SER A 112 -13.24 -0.68 -4.89
N LEU A 113 -12.43 0.38 -4.77
CA LEU A 113 -12.87 1.78 -4.90
C LEU A 113 -13.46 2.07 -6.28
N LYS A 114 -12.85 1.51 -7.34
CA LYS A 114 -13.39 1.58 -8.70
C LYS A 114 -14.75 0.88 -8.81
N GLY A 115 -14.90 -0.31 -8.23
CA GLY A 115 -16.17 -1.05 -8.19
C GLY A 115 -17.26 -0.35 -7.39
N LEU A 116 -16.89 0.37 -6.33
CA LEU A 116 -17.78 1.22 -5.54
C LEU A 116 -18.17 2.52 -6.26
N GLY A 117 -17.58 2.82 -7.43
CA GLY A 117 -17.86 4.04 -8.19
C GLY A 117 -17.22 5.29 -7.59
N VAL A 118 -16.13 5.14 -6.84
CA VAL A 118 -15.35 6.29 -6.34
C VAL A 118 -14.61 6.92 -7.54
N PRO A 119 -14.77 8.24 -7.75
CA PRO A 119 -14.13 8.94 -8.87
C PRO A 119 -12.60 8.97 -8.71
N PHE A 120 -11.89 9.28 -9.80
CA PHE A 120 -10.43 9.36 -9.89
C PHE A 120 -9.66 8.02 -9.92
N PHE A 121 -10.22 6.91 -9.44
CA PHE A 121 -9.58 5.57 -9.49
C PHE A 121 -9.86 4.79 -10.78
N GLY A 122 -10.88 5.19 -11.54
CA GLY A 122 -11.29 4.56 -12.79
C GLY A 122 -11.30 5.50 -14.00
N THR A 123 -10.62 6.65 -13.93
CA THR A 123 -10.62 7.66 -14.99
C THR A 123 -10.15 7.05 -16.31
N ARG A 124 -10.92 7.24 -17.38
CA ARG A 124 -10.58 6.71 -18.70
C ARG A 124 -9.23 7.26 -19.17
N PRO A 125 -8.36 6.42 -19.78
CA PRO A 125 -7.06 6.87 -20.30
C PRO A 125 -7.20 7.95 -21.39
N ASP A 126 -8.36 8.02 -22.04
CA ASP A 126 -8.71 9.07 -23.02
C ASP A 126 -8.69 10.50 -22.44
N LEU A 127 -8.79 10.64 -21.11
CA LEU A 127 -8.75 11.93 -20.40
C LEU A 127 -7.38 12.25 -19.80
N MET A 128 -6.41 11.32 -19.90
CA MET A 128 -5.05 11.50 -19.43
C MET A 128 -4.18 12.07 -20.54
N ARG A 129 -3.63 13.27 -20.34
CA ARG A 129 -2.60 13.80 -21.26
C ARG A 129 -1.32 12.99 -21.02
N SER A 130 -0.85 12.27 -22.04
CA SER A 130 0.46 11.64 -22.01
C SER A 130 1.53 12.73 -22.05
N GLU A 131 2.41 12.76 -21.05
CA GLU A 131 3.60 13.61 -20.99
C GLU A 131 4.56 13.18 -22.11
N GLY A 132 4.41 13.73 -23.32
CA GLY A 132 5.35 13.47 -24.43
C GLY A 132 4.76 13.33 -25.83
N GLY A 133 3.73 14.10 -26.19
CA GLY A 133 3.23 14.13 -27.56
C GLY A 133 2.54 15.43 -27.89
N GLU A 134 3.27 16.35 -28.52
CA GLU A 134 2.68 17.41 -29.32
C GLU A 134 1.85 16.75 -30.41
N PHE A 135 0.52 16.84 -30.36
CA PHE A 135 -0.35 16.93 -31.53
C PHE A 135 -1.70 17.48 -31.08
N GLU A 136 -2.04 18.66 -31.60
CA GLU A 136 -3.39 19.20 -31.57
C GLU A 136 -4.34 18.20 -32.24
N VAL A 137 -5.36 17.75 -31.52
CA VAL A 137 -6.60 17.29 -32.15
C VAL A 137 -7.76 18.00 -31.45
N LYS A 138 -8.43 18.84 -32.26
CA LYS A 138 -9.66 19.56 -31.94
C LYS A 138 -10.71 18.60 -31.40
N GLY A 139 -11.15 18.81 -30.16
CA GLY A 139 -12.27 18.09 -29.58
C GLY A 139 -12.84 18.79 -28.35
N GLY A 140 -13.92 19.56 -28.54
CA GLY A 140 -14.92 19.94 -27.53
C GLY A 140 -14.51 20.84 -26.35
N PRO A 141 -15.24 21.94 -26.06
CA PRO A 141 -14.96 22.78 -24.90
C PRO A 141 -15.49 22.10 -23.64
N GLY A 142 -14.62 21.58 -22.77
CA GLY A 142 -15.02 21.23 -21.41
C GLY A 142 -14.22 20.16 -20.68
N ALA A 143 -13.51 19.27 -21.40
CA ALA A 143 -12.69 18.25 -20.73
C ALA A 143 -11.25 18.77 -20.55
N LYS A 144 -10.98 19.45 -19.44
CA LYS A 144 -9.61 19.74 -19.01
C LYS A 144 -8.87 18.41 -18.88
N LYS A 145 -7.92 18.15 -19.79
CA LYS A 145 -7.05 16.97 -19.73
C LYS A 145 -6.19 17.11 -18.47
N VAL A 146 -6.34 16.18 -17.53
CA VAL A 146 -5.63 16.21 -16.25
C VAL A 146 -4.31 15.46 -16.41
N THR A 147 -3.23 16.03 -15.89
CA THR A 147 -1.92 15.38 -15.90
C THR A 147 -1.89 14.23 -14.87
N LYS A 148 -1.08 13.20 -15.09
CA LYS A 148 -0.95 12.06 -14.17
C LYS A 148 -0.67 12.50 -12.72
N MET A 149 0.15 13.54 -12.53
CA MET A 149 0.46 14.07 -11.20
C MET A 149 -0.76 14.70 -10.52
N GLU A 150 -1.52 15.51 -11.25
CA GLU A 150 -2.75 16.13 -10.74
C GLU A 150 -3.81 15.08 -10.39
N LEU A 151 -3.90 13.99 -11.17
CA LEU A 151 -4.79 12.87 -10.86
C LEU A 151 -4.38 12.17 -9.55
N LEU A 152 -3.08 11.94 -9.34
CA LEU A 152 -2.58 11.36 -8.09
C LEU A 152 -2.87 12.26 -6.88
N GLU A 153 -2.75 13.57 -7.03
CA GLU A 153 -3.11 14.52 -5.97
C GLU A 153 -4.61 14.49 -5.67
N LEU A 154 -5.47 14.41 -6.70
CA LEU A 154 -6.91 14.29 -6.52
C LEU A 154 -7.30 12.96 -5.86
N GLN A 155 -6.65 11.85 -6.23
CA GLN A 155 -6.83 10.56 -5.57
C GLN A 155 -6.45 10.64 -4.09
N ARG A 156 -5.29 11.23 -3.75
CA ARG A 156 -4.86 11.42 -2.35
C ARG A 156 -5.86 12.26 -1.56
N LYS A 157 -6.31 13.38 -2.13
CA LYS A 157 -7.34 14.22 -1.50
C LYS A 157 -8.65 13.45 -1.28
N MET A 158 -9.04 12.60 -2.22
CA MET A 158 -10.25 11.77 -2.09
C MET A 158 -10.11 10.73 -0.98
N LEU A 159 -8.97 10.04 -0.89
CA LEU A 159 -8.72 9.08 0.19
C LEU A 159 -8.76 9.75 1.56
N ASN A 160 -8.08 10.89 1.70
CA ASN A 160 -8.10 11.65 2.96
C ASN A 160 -9.53 12.06 3.35
N HIS A 161 -10.32 12.51 2.38
CA HIS A 161 -11.72 12.87 2.64
C HIS A 161 -12.59 11.67 3.05
N LEU A 162 -12.42 10.52 2.40
CA LEU A 162 -13.12 9.29 2.77
C LEU A 162 -12.71 8.81 4.17
N MET A 163 -11.43 8.93 4.52
CA MET A 163 -10.94 8.62 5.86
C MET A 163 -11.50 9.58 6.91
N GLU A 164 -11.59 10.87 6.62
CA GLU A 164 -12.14 11.86 7.56
C GLU A 164 -13.64 11.63 7.83
N LEU A 165 -14.40 11.19 6.81
CA LEU A 165 -15.84 10.99 6.94
C LEU A 165 -16.23 9.61 7.49
N TYR A 166 -15.44 8.58 7.21
CA TYR A 166 -15.80 7.18 7.46
C TYR A 166 -14.71 6.40 8.24
N GLY A 167 -13.70 7.08 8.77
CA GLY A 167 -12.62 6.48 9.53
C GLY A 167 -12.92 6.24 11.01
N ASP A 168 -14.03 6.76 11.52
CA ASP A 168 -14.56 6.51 12.87
C ASP A 168 -15.43 5.24 12.94
#